data_AF-A0A2G4KES5-F1
#
_entry.id   AF-A0A2G4KES5-F1
#
_cell.length_a   1.000
_cell.length_b   1.000
_cell.length_c   1.000
_cell.angle_alpha   90.00
_cell.angle_beta   90.00
_cell.angle_gamma   90.00
#
_symmetry.space_group_name_H-M   'P 1'
#
loop_
_entity.id
_entity.type
_entity.pdbx_description
1 polymer ?
#
loop_
_entity_poly.entity_id
_entity_poly.type
_entity_poly.pdbx_seq_one_letter_code
_entity_poly.pdbx_strand_id
1 'polypeptide(L)'
;MVRSRAAVLAVLFVIVSVHGDANAKAPRHRHTTHAAGRTSGQGSNFGAVSKAAPETQAVASAKREGPDTGRKRWWRLFGIAAWGGFIIYGALLTGLRLAHRISARQRAEGEIEALRKAGTAWRRRAETAEAEVRTSKGRISELQQDNARLRADLARQVEADQRFTGIHKEVEQIQARMDNVAAERAGAILDQHLAHLQAAQPGALIKAKVLNGKERSMFRSILNWTLGRKLRLLAQVSMGEYLDTTTGAKDLRWAYNDRRTDFLICDQDWVPMLAVEYHGSGHCLGRNWERRDAIKARALLLANVGLVIIEKDDGRREVGAKLDAAYARIEASRAGPLEARPVPGH
;
A
#
# COMPACT_ATOMS: atom_id res chain seq x y z
N MET A 1 54.94 -17.00 23.51
CA MET A 1 54.80 -15.53 23.63
C MET A 1 54.36 -14.93 22.29
N VAL A 2 53.09 -14.55 22.14
CA VAL A 2 52.63 -13.39 21.34
C VAL A 2 51.39 -12.85 22.09
N ARG A 3 51.15 -11.54 22.07
CA ARG A 3 50.10 -10.89 22.87
C ARG A 3 48.89 -10.46 22.04
N SER A 4 47.72 -10.46 22.70
CA SER A 4 46.45 -9.95 22.20
C SER A 4 46.49 -8.45 21.88
N ARG A 5 45.76 -8.05 20.83
CA ARG A 5 45.12 -6.74 20.65
C ARG A 5 43.71 -7.03 20.12
N ALA A 6 42.66 -6.67 20.86
CA ALA A 6 41.93 -5.40 20.71
C ALA A 6 41.36 -5.27 19.28
N ALA A 7 40.06 -5.45 19.01
CA ALA A 7 38.84 -4.91 19.66
C ALA A 7 38.69 -3.38 19.51
N VAL A 8 37.42 -2.93 19.47
CA VAL A 8 36.94 -1.60 19.07
C VAL A 8 36.96 -1.33 17.56
N LEU A 9 35.80 -1.50 16.93
CA LEU A 9 35.36 -0.63 15.84
C LEU A 9 33.82 -0.61 15.81
N ALA A 10 33.24 0.28 16.62
CA ALA A 10 31.82 0.59 16.59
C ALA A 10 31.63 1.89 15.82
N VAL A 11 30.87 1.85 14.72
CA VAL A 11 30.46 3.04 13.95
C VAL A 11 28.95 2.94 13.74
N LEU A 12 28.27 4.07 13.91
CA LEU A 12 26.82 4.17 13.73
C LEU A 12 26.45 3.89 12.28
N PHE A 13 25.34 3.19 12.07
CA PHE A 13 24.53 3.39 10.86
C PHE A 13 23.13 3.84 11.28
N VAL A 14 22.87 5.11 11.02
CA VAL A 14 21.56 5.77 11.11
C VAL A 14 21.25 6.29 9.71
N ILE A 15 19.98 6.22 9.30
CA ILE A 15 19.47 6.46 7.93
C ILE A 15 19.76 5.32 6.95
N VAL A 16 18.73 4.49 6.74
CA VAL A 16 18.33 4.10 5.37
C VAL A 16 16.91 4.63 5.18
N SER A 17 16.75 5.63 4.30
CA SER A 17 15.44 6.13 3.91
C SER A 17 14.78 5.17 2.92
N VAL A 18 13.80 4.39 3.36
CA VAL A 18 12.91 3.66 2.44
C VAL A 18 11.76 4.59 2.06
N HIS A 19 11.59 4.84 0.76
CA HIS A 19 10.41 5.56 0.25
C HIS A 19 9.17 4.67 0.45
N GLY A 20 8.28 5.09 1.36
CA GLY A 20 6.95 4.51 1.53
C GLY A 20 5.90 5.55 1.22
N ASP A 21 5.57 5.74 -0.07
CA ASP A 21 4.47 6.62 -0.50
C ASP A 21 3.73 6.01 -1.71
N ALA A 22 2.42 6.28 -1.78
CA ALA A 22 1.42 5.66 -2.67
C ALA A 22 1.33 4.10 -2.54
N ASN A 23 0.19 3.46 -2.28
CA ASN A 23 -1.19 3.85 -2.58
C ASN A 23 -2.19 2.95 -1.81
N ALA A 24 -2.77 3.43 -0.71
CA ALA A 24 -3.87 2.77 -0.01
C ALA A 24 -5.02 3.76 0.24
N LYS A 25 -6.07 3.68 -0.61
CA LYS A 25 -7.20 4.63 -0.57
C LYS A 25 -8.10 4.40 0.65
N ALA A 26 -8.30 5.44 1.45
CA ALA A 26 -9.35 5.44 2.48
C ALA A 26 -10.76 5.53 1.84
N PRO A 27 -11.75 4.75 2.30
CA PRO A 27 -13.10 4.80 1.78
C PRO A 27 -13.87 6.05 2.26
N ARG A 28 -13.87 7.10 1.43
CA ARG A 28 -14.83 8.22 1.56
C ARG A 28 -16.17 7.82 0.94
N HIS A 29 -17.21 7.65 1.76
CA HIS A 29 -18.60 7.69 1.28
C HIS A 29 -19.29 8.95 1.80
N ARG A 30 -19.86 9.76 0.89
CA ARG A 30 -20.57 11.00 1.24
C ARG A 30 -21.63 11.36 0.19
N HIS A 31 -22.89 11.41 0.61
CA HIS A 31 -24.09 11.95 -0.09
C HIS A 31 -24.48 11.20 -1.38
N THR A 32 -25.76 11.04 -1.72
CA THR A 32 -26.81 12.06 -1.98
C THR A 32 -28.15 11.73 -1.28
N THR A 33 -28.71 12.64 -0.46
CA THR A 33 -29.76 13.64 -0.78
C THR A 33 -31.09 13.12 -1.35
N HIS A 34 -32.18 13.33 -0.60
CA HIS A 34 -33.43 13.94 -1.10
C HIS A 34 -34.07 14.76 0.04
N ALA A 35 -34.94 15.73 -0.29
CA ALA A 35 -35.38 16.75 0.66
C ALA A 35 -36.84 17.23 0.47
N ALA A 36 -37.51 17.45 1.61
CA ALA A 36 -38.63 18.37 1.87
C ALA A 36 -38.53 18.67 3.39
N GLY A 37 -38.61 19.91 3.89
CA GLY A 37 -39.75 20.83 3.81
C GLY A 37 -40.58 20.67 5.11
N ARG A 38 -40.85 21.69 5.94
CA ARG A 38 -40.80 23.16 5.77
C ARG A 38 -40.66 23.90 7.13
N THR A 39 -40.29 25.20 7.09
CA THR A 39 -40.69 26.32 7.99
C THR A 39 -40.65 26.09 9.52
N SER A 40 -39.69 26.64 10.27
CA SER A 40 -39.57 28.04 10.75
C SER A 40 -40.61 28.47 11.81
N GLY A 41 -40.26 29.18 12.89
CA GLY A 41 -38.95 29.73 13.29
C GLY A 41 -39.10 30.64 14.53
N GLN A 42 -38.06 31.45 14.82
CA GLN A 42 -38.01 32.67 15.67
C GLN A 42 -38.93 32.80 16.93
N GLY A 43 -38.43 33.17 18.10
CA GLY A 43 -37.06 33.56 18.45
C GLY A 43 -36.96 34.14 19.87
N SER A 44 -35.77 34.53 20.29
CA SER A 44 -35.50 35.15 21.60
C SER A 44 -35.76 36.66 21.59
N ASN A 45 -36.30 37.22 22.68
CA ASN A 45 -35.67 38.39 23.34
C ASN A 45 -36.26 38.75 24.71
N PHE A 46 -35.49 39.57 25.43
CA PHE A 46 -35.85 40.23 26.70
C PHE A 46 -36.94 41.31 26.50
N GLY A 47 -37.70 41.58 27.57
CA GLY A 47 -38.58 42.74 27.68
C GLY A 47 -39.12 42.87 29.12
N ALA A 48 -39.25 44.10 29.63
CA ALA A 48 -39.65 44.37 31.01
C ALA A 48 -40.62 45.57 31.09
N VAL A 49 -40.93 46.00 32.32
CA VAL A 49 -41.59 47.27 32.72
C VAL A 49 -43.13 47.26 32.88
N SER A 50 -43.52 47.88 33.99
CA SER A 50 -44.80 48.08 34.68
C SER A 50 -46.07 48.50 33.91
N LYS A 51 -47.22 48.24 34.55
CA LYS A 51 -48.23 49.24 35.01
C LYS A 51 -49.01 48.60 36.18
N ALA A 52 -49.17 49.23 37.35
CA ALA A 52 -49.90 50.45 37.70
C ALA A 52 -51.43 50.24 37.76
N ALA A 53 -52.05 50.68 38.85
CA ALA A 53 -53.48 50.52 39.14
C ALA A 53 -54.35 51.57 38.39
N PRO A 54 -55.67 51.55 38.63
CA PRO A 54 -56.25 52.74 39.24
C PRO A 54 -57.00 52.49 40.56
N GLU A 55 -57.15 53.58 41.31
CA GLU A 55 -57.89 53.71 42.58
C GLU A 55 -59.25 54.40 42.30
N THR A 56 -59.90 54.96 43.35
CA THR A 56 -61.05 55.90 43.31
C THR A 56 -62.46 55.28 43.11
N GLN A 57 -63.55 55.78 43.72
CA GLN A 57 -63.69 56.80 44.77
C GLN A 57 -65.01 56.69 45.60
N ALA A 58 -65.06 57.57 46.61
CA ALA A 58 -66.16 58.15 47.40
C ALA A 58 -67.51 58.43 46.66
N VAL A 59 -68.62 58.87 47.28
CA VAL A 59 -68.91 59.57 48.58
C VAL A 59 -70.18 58.93 49.25
N ALA A 60 -70.95 59.42 50.25
CA ALA A 60 -71.16 60.66 51.03
C ALA A 60 -71.68 60.28 52.46
N SER A 61 -71.73 61.07 53.55
CA SER A 61 -71.67 62.52 53.88
C SER A 61 -73.02 63.19 54.27
N ALA A 62 -73.49 63.03 55.52
CA ALA A 62 -74.39 63.93 56.30
C ALA A 62 -74.83 63.26 57.64
N LYS A 63 -75.27 63.94 58.72
CA LYS A 63 -74.90 65.23 59.34
C LYS A 63 -75.29 65.14 60.85
N ARG A 64 -74.84 66.08 61.69
CA ARG A 64 -75.03 66.11 63.17
C ARG A 64 -76.50 66.28 63.60
N GLU A 65 -76.88 65.74 64.76
CA GLU A 65 -77.32 66.50 65.96
C GLU A 65 -77.55 65.58 67.19
N GLY A 66 -77.90 66.16 68.35
CA GLY A 66 -78.18 65.51 69.65
C GLY A 66 -78.94 66.48 70.58
N PRO A 67 -79.03 66.27 71.92
CA PRO A 67 -78.41 65.21 72.74
C PRO A 67 -79.33 64.56 73.82
N ASP A 68 -78.71 63.72 74.67
CA ASP A 68 -79.01 63.48 76.10
C ASP A 68 -80.13 62.50 76.57
N THR A 69 -79.98 62.04 77.82
CA THR A 69 -80.86 61.21 78.67
C THR A 69 -81.05 59.73 78.29
N GLY A 70 -80.02 58.90 78.56
CA GLY A 70 -80.11 57.43 78.38
C GLY A 70 -79.19 56.57 79.26
N ARG A 71 -78.55 57.15 80.29
CA ARG A 71 -77.44 56.55 81.05
C ARG A 71 -77.88 55.45 82.05
N LYS A 72 -78.38 54.31 81.56
CA LYS A 72 -78.44 53.03 82.30
C LYS A 72 -78.68 51.74 81.48
N ARG A 73 -79.06 51.81 80.19
CA ARG A 73 -79.41 50.60 79.38
C ARG A 73 -78.28 50.09 78.46
N TRP A 74 -77.30 50.93 78.12
CA TRP A 74 -76.30 50.68 77.07
C TRP A 74 -75.31 49.52 77.34
N TRP A 75 -74.98 49.24 78.61
CA TRP A 75 -74.01 48.17 78.98
C TRP A 75 -74.43 46.76 78.52
N ARG A 76 -75.73 46.51 78.25
CA ARG A 76 -76.20 45.23 77.70
C ARG A 76 -76.09 45.13 76.18
N LEU A 77 -76.02 46.24 75.45
CA LEU A 77 -75.92 46.24 73.97
C LEU A 77 -74.46 46.28 73.49
N PHE A 78 -73.59 47.03 74.16
CA PHE A 78 -72.16 47.05 73.82
C PHE A 78 -71.51 45.66 74.00
N GLY A 79 -71.96 44.89 75.01
CA GLY A 79 -71.57 43.49 75.18
C GLY A 79 -71.95 42.62 73.97
N ILE A 80 -73.16 42.78 73.42
CA ILE A 80 -73.63 42.01 72.26
C ILE A 80 -72.86 42.38 70.99
N ALA A 81 -72.61 43.68 70.74
CA ALA A 81 -71.84 44.12 69.57
C ALA A 81 -70.37 43.67 69.63
N ALA A 82 -69.73 43.77 70.80
CA ALA A 82 -68.38 43.27 71.03
C ALA A 82 -68.30 41.74 70.87
N TRP A 83 -69.28 40.99 71.40
CA TRP A 83 -69.38 39.54 71.19
C TRP A 83 -69.56 39.18 69.71
N GLY A 84 -70.42 39.90 68.97
CA GLY A 84 -70.60 39.71 67.53
C GLY A 84 -69.30 39.90 66.75
N GLY A 85 -68.57 40.98 67.03
CA GLY A 85 -67.24 41.22 66.46
C GLY A 85 -66.22 40.12 66.82
N PHE A 86 -66.23 39.64 68.07
CA PHE A 86 -65.34 38.57 68.53
C PHE A 86 -65.67 37.22 67.87
N ILE A 87 -66.96 36.91 67.65
CA ILE A 87 -67.42 35.73 66.91
C ILE A 87 -66.97 35.81 65.44
N ILE A 88 -67.16 36.95 64.77
CA ILE A 88 -66.77 37.16 63.37
C ILE A 88 -65.24 37.06 63.21
N TYR A 89 -64.48 37.70 64.09
CA TYR A 89 -63.01 37.64 64.08
C TYR A 89 -62.48 36.23 64.42
N GLY A 90 -63.12 35.54 65.35
CA GLY A 90 -62.85 34.14 65.67
C GLY A 90 -63.11 33.21 64.47
N ALA A 91 -64.23 33.40 63.77
CA ALA A 91 -64.58 32.67 62.55
C ALA A 91 -63.61 32.96 61.39
N LEU A 92 -63.15 34.21 61.25
CA LEU A 92 -62.14 34.58 60.26
C LEU A 92 -60.79 33.91 60.56
N LEU A 93 -60.38 33.88 61.84
CA LEU A 93 -59.15 33.21 62.27
C LEU A 93 -59.20 31.69 62.13
N THR A 94 -60.34 31.04 62.41
CA THR A 94 -60.50 29.61 62.14
C THR A 94 -60.57 29.32 60.64
N GLY A 95 -61.19 30.20 59.85
CA GLY A 95 -61.17 30.15 58.38
C GLY A 95 -59.76 30.23 57.80
N LEU A 96 -58.94 31.21 58.23
CA LEU A 96 -57.54 31.35 57.82
C LEU A 96 -56.67 30.16 58.27
N ARG A 97 -56.87 29.66 59.49
CA ARG A 97 -56.19 28.45 59.99
C ARG A 97 -56.60 27.19 59.20
N LEU A 98 -57.86 27.09 58.78
CA LEU A 98 -58.35 25.98 57.96
C LEU A 98 -57.81 26.07 56.53
N ALA A 99 -57.82 27.26 55.92
CA ALA A 99 -57.22 27.52 54.61
C ALA A 99 -55.72 27.18 54.62
N HIS A 100 -54.96 27.63 55.62
CA HIS A 100 -53.54 27.27 55.75
C HIS A 100 -53.33 25.77 55.93
N ARG A 101 -54.20 25.07 56.67
CA ARG A 101 -54.16 23.59 56.79
C ARG A 101 -54.48 22.89 55.46
N ILE A 102 -55.40 23.42 54.66
CA ILE A 102 -55.74 22.90 53.33
C ILE A 102 -54.56 23.13 52.36
N SER A 103 -54.02 24.34 52.27
CA SER A 103 -52.83 24.63 51.45
C SER A 103 -51.61 23.81 51.86
N ALA A 104 -51.42 23.56 53.17
CA ALA A 104 -50.35 22.70 53.67
C ALA A 104 -50.56 21.22 53.27
N ARG A 105 -51.80 20.71 53.32
CA ARG A 105 -52.14 19.37 52.79
C ARG A 105 -51.89 19.29 51.30
N GLN A 106 -52.34 20.26 50.51
CA GLN A 106 -52.12 20.30 49.05
C GLN A 106 -50.63 20.32 48.68
N ARG A 107 -49.78 21.02 49.45
CA ARG A 107 -48.32 20.96 49.27
C ARG A 107 -47.77 19.57 49.60
N ALA A 108 -48.14 19.00 50.76
CA ALA A 108 -47.68 17.68 51.17
C ALA A 108 -48.15 16.57 50.21
N GLU A 109 -49.38 16.63 49.70
CA GLU A 109 -49.93 15.74 48.68
C GLU A 109 -49.17 15.89 47.35
N GLY A 110 -48.86 17.14 46.95
CA GLY A 110 -48.01 17.43 45.79
C GLY A 110 -46.58 16.91 45.91
N GLU A 111 -45.96 17.04 47.09
CA GLU A 111 -44.63 16.51 47.41
C GLU A 111 -44.63 14.97 47.44
N ILE A 112 -45.63 14.34 48.07
CA ILE A 112 -45.81 12.88 48.06
C ILE A 112 -45.97 12.36 46.63
N GLU A 113 -46.74 13.05 45.79
CA GLU A 113 -46.94 12.66 44.40
C GLU A 113 -45.71 12.93 43.51
N ALA A 114 -44.95 13.99 43.78
CA ALA A 114 -43.64 14.23 43.17
C ALA A 114 -42.62 13.14 43.56
N LEU A 115 -42.59 12.72 44.83
CA LEU A 115 -41.75 11.63 45.32
C LEU A 115 -42.15 10.27 44.75
N ARG A 116 -43.45 10.00 44.53
CA ARG A 116 -43.94 8.81 43.81
C ARG A 116 -43.49 8.80 42.35
N LYS A 117 -43.61 9.94 41.66
CA LYS A 117 -43.14 10.10 40.27
C LYS A 117 -41.61 9.97 40.15
N ALA A 118 -40.85 10.53 41.10
CA ALA A 118 -39.42 10.30 41.20
C ALA A 118 -39.10 8.82 41.46
N GLY A 119 -39.73 8.18 42.44
CA GLY A 119 -39.50 6.78 42.80
C GLY A 119 -39.84 5.78 41.69
N THR A 120 -40.83 6.08 40.85
CA THR A 120 -41.16 5.28 39.66
C THR A 120 -40.20 5.54 38.49
N ALA A 121 -39.74 6.78 38.30
CA ALA A 121 -38.69 7.11 37.34
C ALA A 121 -37.34 6.46 37.71
N TRP A 122 -37.00 6.39 39.01
CA TRP A 122 -35.80 5.70 39.49
C TRP A 122 -35.86 4.19 39.25
N ARG A 123 -37.01 3.53 39.47
CA ARG A 123 -37.17 2.10 39.12
C ARG A 123 -36.97 1.84 37.63
N ARG A 124 -37.63 2.62 36.76
CA ARG A 124 -37.43 2.51 35.31
C ARG A 124 -35.97 2.68 34.88
N ARG A 125 -35.23 3.60 35.53
CA ARG A 125 -33.79 3.78 35.29
C ARG A 125 -32.95 2.58 35.75
N ALA A 126 -33.30 1.97 36.89
CA ALA A 126 -32.66 0.75 37.36
C ALA A 126 -32.94 -0.43 36.40
N GLU A 127 -34.20 -0.62 36.01
CA GLU A 127 -34.64 -1.64 35.04
C GLU A 127 -33.90 -1.50 33.69
N THR A 128 -33.73 -0.27 33.16
CA THR A 128 -32.94 -0.04 31.94
C THR A 128 -31.45 -0.31 32.15
N ALA A 129 -30.87 0.09 33.30
CA ALA A 129 -29.46 -0.14 33.59
C ALA A 129 -29.14 -1.64 33.78
N GLU A 130 -30.04 -2.39 34.42
CA GLU A 130 -29.92 -3.86 34.53
C GLU A 130 -30.02 -4.54 33.17
N ALA A 131 -30.90 -4.07 32.27
CA ALA A 131 -30.97 -4.56 30.90
C ALA A 131 -29.67 -4.25 30.12
N GLU A 132 -29.15 -3.03 30.19
CA GLU A 132 -27.88 -2.64 29.56
C GLU A 132 -26.69 -3.45 30.08
N VAL A 133 -26.62 -3.69 31.39
CA VAL A 133 -25.60 -4.56 32.01
C VAL A 133 -25.75 -6.01 31.53
N ARG A 134 -26.97 -6.52 31.37
CA ARG A 134 -27.23 -7.88 30.86
C ARG A 134 -26.79 -8.02 29.40
N THR A 135 -27.13 -7.07 28.53
CA THR A 135 -26.66 -7.01 27.14
C THR A 135 -25.14 -6.88 27.06
N SER A 136 -24.54 -6.06 27.93
CA SER A 136 -23.08 -5.87 27.97
C SER A 136 -22.34 -7.14 28.40
N LYS A 137 -22.87 -7.88 29.39
CA LYS A 137 -22.34 -9.20 29.78
C LYS A 137 -22.40 -10.21 28.63
N GLY A 138 -23.48 -10.21 27.84
CA GLY A 138 -23.60 -11.02 26.62
C GLY A 138 -22.47 -10.73 25.62
N ARG A 139 -22.29 -9.45 25.27
CA ARG A 139 -21.21 -8.99 24.36
C ARG A 139 -19.81 -9.34 24.87
N ILE A 140 -19.57 -9.26 26.19
CA ILE A 140 -18.28 -9.65 26.77
C ILE A 140 -18.01 -11.15 26.57
N SER A 141 -19.02 -12.02 26.75
CA SER A 141 -18.90 -13.46 26.50
C SER A 141 -18.65 -13.79 25.03
N GLU A 142 -19.31 -13.07 24.12
CA GLU A 142 -19.14 -13.20 22.67
C GLU A 142 -17.71 -12.81 22.24
N LEU A 143 -17.24 -11.64 22.68
CA LEU A 143 -15.86 -11.17 22.45
C LEU A 143 -14.80 -12.10 23.06
N GLN A 144 -15.08 -12.74 24.19
CA GLN A 144 -14.20 -13.76 24.77
C GLN A 144 -14.12 -15.02 23.91
N GLN A 145 -15.25 -15.48 23.34
CA GLN A 145 -15.28 -16.62 22.42
C GLN A 145 -14.52 -16.32 21.11
N ASP A 146 -14.68 -15.13 20.55
CA ASP A 146 -13.96 -14.73 19.34
C ASP A 146 -12.47 -14.48 19.58
N ASN A 147 -12.08 -13.96 20.76
CA ASN A 147 -10.66 -13.88 21.13
C ASN A 147 -10.02 -15.27 21.24
N ALA A 148 -10.76 -16.27 21.73
CA ALA A 148 -10.30 -17.65 21.77
C ALA A 148 -10.16 -18.28 20.35
N ARG A 149 -11.10 -18.00 19.44
CA ARG A 149 -11.02 -18.40 18.02
C ARG A 149 -9.78 -17.80 17.34
N LEU A 150 -9.59 -16.48 17.43
CA LEU A 150 -8.46 -15.78 16.82
C LEU A 150 -7.10 -16.27 17.34
N ARG A 151 -7.01 -16.68 18.61
CA ARG A 151 -5.78 -17.31 19.17
C ARG A 151 -5.52 -18.69 18.56
N ALA A 152 -6.57 -19.50 18.34
CA ALA A 152 -6.44 -20.80 17.69
C ALA A 152 -6.07 -20.65 16.19
N ASP A 153 -6.60 -19.63 15.52
CA ASP A 153 -6.25 -19.30 14.14
C ASP A 153 -4.79 -18.85 14.01
N LEU A 154 -4.34 -17.96 14.90
CA LEU A 154 -2.94 -17.52 14.96
C LEU A 154 -1.98 -18.69 15.26
N ALA A 155 -2.34 -19.60 16.17
CA ALA A 155 -1.56 -20.81 16.43
C ALA A 155 -1.41 -21.69 15.18
N ARG A 156 -2.50 -21.87 14.41
CA ARG A 156 -2.48 -22.61 13.13
C ARG A 156 -1.64 -21.92 12.05
N GLN A 157 -1.60 -20.58 12.02
CA GLN A 157 -0.70 -19.83 11.14
C GLN A 157 0.76 -20.03 11.53
N VAL A 158 1.10 -19.91 12.82
CA VAL A 158 2.48 -20.13 13.31
C VAL A 158 2.96 -21.57 13.03
N GLU A 159 2.10 -22.59 13.16
CA GLU A 159 2.42 -23.95 12.73
C GLU A 159 2.66 -24.05 11.21
N ALA A 160 1.88 -23.36 10.38
CA ALA A 160 2.06 -23.36 8.93
C ALA A 160 3.38 -22.69 8.54
N ASP A 161 3.71 -21.54 9.11
CA ASP A 161 4.95 -20.81 8.85
C ASP A 161 6.19 -21.61 9.27
N GLN A 162 6.11 -22.36 10.38
CA GLN A 162 7.16 -23.29 10.80
C GLN A 162 7.33 -24.44 9.79
N ARG A 163 6.24 -25.00 9.25
CA ARG A 163 6.29 -26.04 8.21
C ARG A 163 6.87 -25.50 6.90
N PHE A 164 6.46 -24.32 6.44
CA PHE A 164 7.05 -23.66 5.27
C PHE A 164 8.55 -23.38 5.46
N THR A 165 8.96 -22.93 6.65
CA THR A 165 10.38 -22.71 7.01
C THR A 165 11.18 -24.03 6.97
N GLY A 166 10.57 -25.15 7.36
CA GLY A 166 11.16 -26.49 7.20
C GLY A 166 11.34 -26.87 5.73
N ILE A 167 10.26 -26.79 4.93
CA ILE A 167 10.25 -27.12 3.50
C ILE A 167 11.27 -26.28 2.73
N HIS A 168 11.39 -24.98 3.01
CA HIS A 168 12.39 -24.12 2.37
C HIS A 168 13.83 -24.61 2.59
N LYS A 169 14.17 -25.07 3.80
CA LYS A 169 15.49 -25.64 4.13
C LYS A 169 15.71 -27.00 3.46
N GLU A 170 14.68 -27.81 3.31
CA GLU A 170 14.75 -29.07 2.57
C GLU A 170 15.00 -28.82 1.07
N VAL A 171 14.30 -27.86 0.47
CA VAL A 171 14.51 -27.44 -0.93
C VAL A 171 15.92 -26.87 -1.14
N GLU A 172 16.41 -26.03 -0.23
CA GLU A 172 17.79 -25.50 -0.25
C GLU A 172 18.84 -26.62 -0.19
N GLN A 173 18.65 -27.63 0.68
CA GLN A 173 19.53 -28.79 0.77
C GLN A 173 19.43 -29.71 -0.46
N ILE A 174 18.26 -29.85 -1.09
CA ILE A 174 18.08 -30.60 -2.33
C ILE A 174 18.82 -29.89 -3.47
N GLN A 175 18.69 -28.57 -3.60
CA GLN A 175 19.40 -27.79 -4.62
C GLN A 175 20.92 -27.92 -4.45
N ALA A 176 21.45 -27.70 -3.25
CA ALA A 176 22.90 -27.85 -2.98
C ALA A 176 23.43 -29.27 -3.29
N ARG A 177 22.62 -30.32 -3.08
CA ARG A 177 22.97 -31.69 -3.49
C ARG A 177 22.95 -31.86 -5.01
N MET A 178 21.97 -31.28 -5.70
CA MET A 178 21.90 -31.32 -7.16
C MET A 178 23.06 -30.56 -7.81
N ASP A 179 23.46 -29.41 -7.26
CA ASP A 179 24.59 -28.62 -7.74
C ASP A 179 25.92 -29.36 -7.58
N ASN A 180 26.14 -30.03 -6.44
CA ASN A 180 27.31 -30.88 -6.22
C ASN A 180 27.35 -32.06 -7.21
N VAL A 181 26.24 -32.78 -7.40
CA VAL A 181 26.16 -33.89 -8.37
C VAL A 181 26.35 -33.41 -9.81
N ALA A 182 25.90 -32.20 -10.14
CA ALA A 182 26.15 -31.58 -11.45
C ALA A 182 27.64 -31.23 -11.63
N ALA A 183 28.32 -30.72 -10.59
CA ALA A 183 29.75 -30.42 -10.61
C ALA A 183 30.61 -31.69 -10.72
N GLU A 184 30.33 -32.73 -9.93
CA GLU A 184 30.99 -34.05 -10.01
C GLU A 184 30.84 -34.65 -11.41
N ARG A 185 29.62 -34.61 -11.98
CA ARG A 185 29.35 -35.10 -13.33
C ARG A 185 30.07 -34.28 -14.41
N ALA A 186 30.18 -32.96 -14.24
CA ALA A 186 30.94 -32.11 -15.16
C ALA A 186 32.44 -32.46 -15.13
N GLY A 187 33.01 -32.69 -13.94
CA GLY A 187 34.38 -33.20 -13.77
C GLY A 187 34.59 -34.52 -14.50
N ALA A 188 33.75 -35.53 -14.21
CA ALA A 188 33.85 -36.85 -14.84
C ALA A 188 33.74 -36.82 -16.39
N ILE A 189 32.95 -35.90 -16.95
CA ILE A 189 32.88 -35.69 -18.42
C ILE A 189 34.18 -35.08 -18.96
N LEU A 190 34.79 -34.13 -18.25
CA LEU A 190 36.09 -33.56 -18.63
C LEU A 190 37.21 -34.60 -18.54
N ASP A 191 37.23 -35.41 -17.49
CA ASP A 191 38.18 -36.52 -17.32
C ASP A 191 38.02 -37.57 -18.43
N GLN A 192 36.78 -37.92 -18.79
CA GLN A 192 36.50 -38.82 -19.92
C GLN A 192 37.00 -38.23 -21.26
N HIS A 193 36.73 -36.95 -21.52
CA HIS A 193 37.22 -36.28 -22.73
C HIS A 193 38.75 -36.20 -22.78
N LEU A 194 39.40 -35.93 -21.64
CA LEU A 194 40.86 -35.91 -21.53
C LEU A 194 41.44 -37.31 -21.76
N ALA A 195 40.87 -38.35 -21.16
CA ALA A 195 41.30 -39.74 -21.36
C ALA A 195 41.16 -40.18 -22.83
N HIS A 196 40.08 -39.82 -23.52
CA HIS A 196 39.94 -40.07 -24.96
C HIS A 196 41.03 -39.37 -25.79
N LEU A 197 41.41 -38.13 -25.43
CA LEU A 197 42.48 -37.40 -26.12
C LEU A 197 43.89 -37.92 -25.79
N GLN A 198 44.12 -38.42 -24.57
CA GLN A 198 45.38 -39.03 -24.15
C GLN A 198 45.58 -40.43 -24.76
N ALA A 199 44.51 -41.19 -24.99
CA ALA A 199 44.56 -42.48 -25.68
C ALA A 199 44.72 -42.35 -27.21
N ALA A 200 44.58 -41.14 -27.77
CA ALA A 200 44.71 -40.91 -29.20
C ALA A 200 46.17 -40.90 -29.66
N GLN A 201 46.47 -41.62 -30.75
CA GLN A 201 47.82 -41.68 -31.31
C GLN A 201 48.24 -40.32 -31.93
N PRO A 202 49.54 -39.97 -31.93
CA PRO A 202 50.04 -38.81 -32.65
C PRO A 202 49.60 -38.81 -34.12
N GLY A 203 48.91 -37.75 -34.54
CA GLY A 203 48.31 -37.65 -35.88
C GLY A 203 46.81 -37.99 -35.97
N ALA A 204 46.19 -38.51 -34.90
CA ALA A 204 44.74 -38.73 -34.84
C ALA A 204 43.90 -37.43 -34.97
N LEU A 205 44.52 -36.26 -34.71
CA LEU A 205 43.97 -34.94 -35.00
C LEU A 205 44.82 -34.27 -36.10
N ILE A 206 44.16 -33.79 -37.15
CA ILE A 206 44.78 -33.08 -38.28
C ILE A 206 44.31 -31.62 -38.36
N LYS A 207 45.15 -30.76 -38.92
CA LYS A 207 44.85 -29.32 -39.06
C LYS A 207 43.77 -29.09 -40.13
N ALA A 208 42.59 -28.66 -39.72
CA ALA A 208 41.50 -28.29 -40.62
C ALA A 208 41.67 -26.87 -41.20
N LYS A 209 40.96 -26.58 -42.29
CA LYS A 209 40.83 -25.21 -42.83
C LYS A 209 39.76 -24.48 -42.02
N VAL A 210 40.12 -23.34 -41.41
CA VAL A 210 39.19 -22.52 -40.60
C VAL A 210 38.01 -21.98 -41.42
N LEU A 211 38.24 -21.68 -42.70
CA LEU A 211 37.23 -21.16 -43.62
C LEU A 211 37.17 -21.96 -44.92
N ASN A 212 35.95 -22.19 -45.42
CA ASN A 212 35.63 -22.91 -46.65
C ASN A 212 35.97 -22.11 -47.93
N GLY A 213 35.61 -22.62 -49.11
CA GLY A 213 35.85 -21.94 -50.39
C GLY A 213 35.15 -20.58 -50.53
N LYS A 214 33.85 -20.53 -50.20
CA LYS A 214 32.99 -19.34 -50.31
C LYS A 214 33.24 -18.36 -49.17
N GLU A 215 33.38 -18.85 -47.95
CA GLU A 215 33.74 -18.04 -46.77
C GLU A 215 35.05 -17.26 -46.97
N ARG A 216 36.08 -17.87 -47.57
CA ARG A 216 37.33 -17.14 -47.90
C ARG A 216 37.15 -16.04 -48.96
N SER A 217 36.14 -16.16 -49.83
CA SER A 217 35.78 -15.11 -50.80
C SER A 217 35.02 -13.97 -50.13
N MET A 218 34.09 -14.30 -49.22
CA MET A 218 33.37 -13.31 -48.42
C MET A 218 34.33 -12.59 -47.46
N PHE A 219 35.19 -13.29 -46.73
CA PHE A 219 36.22 -12.71 -45.87
C PHE A 219 37.09 -11.69 -46.63
N ARG A 220 37.57 -12.02 -47.83
CA ARG A 220 38.33 -11.07 -48.68
C ARG A 220 37.50 -9.85 -49.10
N SER A 221 36.21 -10.03 -49.38
CA SER A 221 35.32 -8.94 -49.78
C SER A 221 35.02 -7.99 -48.61
N ILE A 222 34.75 -8.54 -47.42
CA ILE A 222 34.55 -7.79 -46.18
C ILE A 222 35.86 -7.11 -45.75
N LEU A 223 37.02 -7.79 -45.85
CA LEU A 223 38.33 -7.24 -45.49
C LEU A 223 38.69 -6.00 -46.32
N ASN A 224 38.44 -6.02 -47.62
CA ASN A 224 38.65 -4.85 -48.47
C ASN A 224 37.73 -3.68 -48.07
N TRP A 225 36.52 -3.97 -47.59
CA TRP A 225 35.58 -2.96 -47.10
C TRP A 225 35.98 -2.40 -45.72
N THR A 226 36.51 -3.22 -44.81
CA THR A 226 36.97 -2.79 -43.47
C THR A 226 38.29 -2.02 -43.52
N LEU A 227 39.22 -2.40 -44.39
CA LEU A 227 40.52 -1.72 -44.56
C LEU A 227 40.36 -0.24 -44.89
N GLY A 228 39.46 0.12 -45.81
CA GLY A 228 39.15 1.51 -46.17
C GLY A 228 38.53 2.35 -45.04
N ARG A 229 38.10 1.70 -43.93
CA ARG A 229 37.46 2.32 -42.75
C ARG A 229 38.30 2.18 -41.47
N LYS A 230 39.53 1.66 -41.56
CA LYS A 230 40.43 1.34 -40.42
C LYS A 230 39.85 0.37 -39.38
N LEU A 231 38.79 -0.37 -39.73
CA LEU A 231 38.11 -1.32 -38.84
C LEU A 231 38.95 -2.61 -38.65
N ARG A 232 38.52 -3.50 -37.76
CA ARG A 232 39.07 -4.85 -37.58
C ARG A 232 38.09 -5.88 -38.13
N LEU A 233 38.61 -7.01 -38.62
CA LEU A 233 37.82 -8.16 -39.08
C LEU A 233 38.34 -9.44 -38.43
N LEU A 234 37.46 -10.13 -37.72
CA LEU A 234 37.69 -11.45 -37.15
C LEU A 234 36.74 -12.46 -37.82
N ALA A 235 37.05 -13.75 -37.72
CA ALA A 235 36.27 -14.83 -38.32
C ALA A 235 36.03 -15.96 -37.32
N GLN A 236 34.86 -16.61 -37.41
CA GLN A 236 34.48 -17.79 -36.64
C GLN A 236 34.49 -17.58 -35.09
N VAL A 237 34.28 -16.34 -34.65
CA VAL A 237 34.34 -15.89 -33.24
C VAL A 237 33.12 -16.40 -32.46
N SER A 238 33.32 -16.90 -31.23
CA SER A 238 32.20 -17.22 -30.34
C SER A 238 31.54 -15.95 -29.80
N MET A 239 30.21 -15.97 -29.72
CA MET A 239 29.43 -14.86 -29.15
C MET A 239 29.75 -14.66 -27.66
N GLY A 240 30.24 -15.71 -26.98
CA GLY A 240 30.74 -15.63 -25.60
C GLY A 240 32.03 -14.82 -25.42
N GLU A 241 32.75 -14.45 -26.48
CA GLU A 241 33.99 -13.66 -26.40
C GLU A 241 33.79 -12.14 -26.56
N TYR A 242 32.62 -11.72 -27.05
CA TYR A 242 32.34 -10.29 -27.35
C TYR A 242 30.96 -9.80 -26.90
N LEU A 243 30.09 -10.70 -26.41
CA LEU A 243 28.85 -10.33 -25.71
C LEU A 243 28.96 -10.80 -24.25
N ASP A 244 28.79 -9.88 -23.30
CA ASP A 244 28.70 -10.21 -21.88
C ASP A 244 27.38 -9.72 -21.26
N THR A 245 27.06 -10.26 -20.10
CA THR A 245 25.82 -10.02 -19.35
C THR A 245 26.04 -8.99 -18.25
N THR A 246 25.08 -8.09 -18.08
CA THR A 246 25.06 -7.19 -16.91
C THR A 246 24.85 -7.96 -15.61
N THR A 247 25.19 -7.32 -14.48
CA THR A 247 24.96 -7.85 -13.13
C THR A 247 23.51 -8.31 -12.95
N GLY A 248 23.32 -9.56 -12.52
CA GLY A 248 22.00 -10.19 -12.34
C GLY A 248 21.45 -10.92 -13.57
N ALA A 249 22.12 -10.85 -14.73
CA ALA A 249 21.65 -11.46 -15.99
C ALA A 249 22.53 -12.63 -16.51
N LYS A 250 23.41 -13.19 -15.66
CA LYS A 250 24.45 -14.16 -16.06
C LYS A 250 23.93 -15.39 -16.82
N ASP A 251 22.76 -15.89 -16.43
CA ASP A 251 22.14 -17.09 -17.02
C ASP A 251 21.83 -16.91 -18.53
N LEU A 252 21.67 -15.67 -19.00
CA LEU A 252 21.49 -15.37 -20.43
C LEU A 252 22.72 -15.80 -21.27
N ARG A 253 23.92 -15.84 -20.67
CA ARG A 253 25.15 -16.24 -21.38
C ARG A 253 25.04 -17.66 -21.93
N TRP A 254 24.40 -18.58 -21.21
CA TRP A 254 24.17 -19.95 -21.67
C TRP A 254 23.34 -20.07 -22.96
N ALA A 255 22.52 -19.06 -23.30
CA ALA A 255 21.73 -19.09 -24.53
C ALA A 255 22.59 -18.87 -25.80
N TYR A 256 23.74 -18.17 -25.68
CA TYR A 256 24.55 -17.75 -26.83
C TYR A 256 26.04 -18.14 -26.77
N ASN A 257 26.59 -18.55 -25.62
CA ASN A 257 28.04 -18.82 -25.47
C ASN A 257 28.56 -20.00 -26.32
N ASP A 258 27.68 -20.88 -26.81
CA ASP A 258 27.97 -21.98 -27.75
C ASP A 258 27.57 -21.63 -29.20
N ARG A 259 27.28 -20.36 -29.49
CA ARG A 259 27.01 -19.81 -30.83
C ARG A 259 28.24 -19.04 -31.31
N ARG A 260 28.48 -19.06 -32.62
CA ARG A 260 29.59 -18.36 -33.26
C ARG A 260 29.07 -17.58 -34.47
N THR A 261 29.62 -16.39 -34.69
CA THR A 261 29.40 -15.57 -35.90
C THR A 261 30.45 -15.90 -36.95
N ASP A 262 30.06 -15.97 -38.22
CA ASP A 262 31.00 -16.30 -39.29
C ASP A 262 32.10 -15.24 -39.43
N PHE A 263 31.72 -13.96 -39.36
CA PHE A 263 32.65 -12.84 -39.22
C PHE A 263 32.16 -11.81 -38.20
N LEU A 264 33.11 -11.13 -37.56
CA LEU A 264 32.86 -10.03 -36.64
C LEU A 264 33.70 -8.83 -37.06
N ILE A 265 33.05 -7.67 -37.20
CA ILE A 265 33.67 -6.39 -37.49
C ILE A 265 33.67 -5.57 -36.21
N CYS A 266 34.86 -5.12 -35.80
CA CYS A 266 35.06 -4.22 -34.66
C CYS A 266 35.64 -2.88 -35.13
N ASP A 267 35.56 -1.86 -34.28
CA ASP A 267 36.30 -0.62 -34.47
C ASP A 267 37.79 -0.76 -34.10
N GLN A 268 38.47 0.38 -33.92
CA GLN A 268 39.91 0.42 -33.64
C GLN A 268 40.26 -0.04 -32.23
N ASP A 269 39.32 0.04 -31.29
CA ASP A 269 39.44 -0.33 -29.88
C ASP A 269 38.89 -1.75 -29.60
N TRP A 270 38.65 -2.52 -30.67
CA TRP A 270 38.11 -3.88 -30.68
C TRP A 270 36.66 -4.04 -30.20
N VAL A 271 35.91 -2.95 -30.00
CA VAL A 271 34.49 -3.01 -29.63
C VAL A 271 33.67 -3.55 -30.82
N PRO A 272 32.82 -4.57 -30.63
CA PRO A 272 32.03 -5.15 -31.72
C PRO A 272 31.06 -4.12 -32.31
N MET A 273 31.01 -4.04 -33.64
CA MET A 273 30.09 -3.17 -34.39
C MET A 273 29.08 -3.97 -35.20
N LEU A 274 29.56 -4.91 -36.02
CA LEU A 274 28.74 -5.70 -36.92
C LEU A 274 29.09 -7.19 -36.84
N ALA A 275 28.08 -8.01 -36.61
CA ALA A 275 28.11 -9.45 -36.82
C ALA A 275 27.69 -9.76 -38.26
N VAL A 276 28.45 -10.61 -38.96
CA VAL A 276 28.14 -11.03 -40.33
C VAL A 276 27.96 -12.54 -40.38
N GLU A 277 26.83 -12.97 -40.95
CA GLU A 277 26.44 -14.37 -41.12
C GLU A 277 26.39 -14.70 -42.61
N TYR A 278 26.87 -15.88 -43.01
CA TYR A 278 26.85 -16.33 -44.41
C TYR A 278 25.91 -17.52 -44.62
N HIS A 279 24.72 -17.23 -45.15
CA HIS A 279 23.70 -18.24 -45.48
C HIS A 279 24.08 -19.02 -46.74
N GLY A 280 25.01 -19.97 -46.57
CA GLY A 280 25.37 -20.94 -47.59
C GLY A 280 24.23 -21.92 -47.91
N SER A 281 24.34 -22.64 -49.03
CA SER A 281 23.31 -23.57 -49.54
C SER A 281 22.98 -24.78 -48.64
N GLY A 282 23.65 -24.93 -47.50
CA GLY A 282 23.33 -25.93 -46.47
C GLY A 282 22.62 -25.38 -45.22
N HIS A 283 22.41 -24.06 -45.12
CA HIS A 283 21.95 -23.39 -43.91
C HIS A 283 20.61 -23.95 -43.38
N CYS A 284 19.61 -24.01 -44.25
CA CYS A 284 18.25 -24.45 -43.91
C CYS A 284 18.09 -25.97 -43.73
N LEU A 285 19.17 -26.78 -43.85
CA LEU A 285 19.10 -28.24 -43.77
C LEU A 285 19.02 -28.78 -42.31
N GLY A 286 19.33 -27.95 -41.31
CA GLY A 286 19.27 -28.35 -39.91
C GLY A 286 17.89 -28.09 -39.29
N ARG A 287 17.26 -29.10 -38.67
CA ARG A 287 15.88 -29.06 -38.11
C ARG A 287 15.57 -27.88 -37.16
N ASN A 288 16.58 -27.18 -36.63
CA ASN A 288 16.44 -26.04 -35.71
C ASN A 288 17.13 -24.74 -36.20
N TRP A 289 17.36 -24.57 -37.51
CA TRP A 289 18.12 -23.41 -38.04
C TRP A 289 17.49 -22.06 -37.62
N GLU A 290 16.18 -21.87 -37.88
CA GLU A 290 15.40 -20.67 -37.52
C GLU A 290 15.58 -20.24 -36.05
N ARG A 291 15.56 -21.22 -35.14
CA ARG A 291 15.69 -20.97 -33.69
C ARG A 291 17.10 -20.51 -33.31
N ARG A 292 18.13 -21.02 -33.98
CA ARG A 292 19.52 -20.61 -33.76
C ARG A 292 19.73 -19.17 -34.24
N ASP A 293 19.17 -18.83 -35.39
CA ASP A 293 19.30 -17.48 -35.97
C ASP A 293 18.48 -16.45 -35.18
N ALA A 294 17.29 -16.83 -34.71
CA ALA A 294 16.50 -15.99 -33.80
C ALA A 294 17.23 -15.68 -32.48
N ILE A 295 17.93 -16.67 -31.91
CA ILE A 295 18.80 -16.48 -30.73
C ILE A 295 19.95 -15.53 -31.06
N LYS A 296 20.67 -15.74 -32.17
CA LYS A 296 21.75 -14.84 -32.63
C LYS A 296 21.26 -13.41 -32.77
N ALA A 297 20.21 -13.20 -33.56
CA ALA A 297 19.63 -11.89 -33.83
C ALA A 297 19.14 -11.19 -32.55
N ARG A 298 18.52 -11.93 -31.62
CA ARG A 298 18.07 -11.35 -30.34
C ARG A 298 19.23 -10.96 -29.42
N ALA A 299 20.27 -11.78 -29.32
CA ALA A 299 21.45 -11.47 -28.51
C ALA A 299 22.21 -10.25 -29.05
N LEU A 300 22.42 -10.19 -30.37
CA LEU A 300 23.07 -9.06 -31.04
C LEU A 300 22.27 -7.75 -30.89
N LEU A 301 20.94 -7.81 -31.04
CA LEU A 301 20.05 -6.67 -30.83
C LEU A 301 20.11 -6.13 -29.39
N LEU A 302 20.14 -7.01 -28.38
CA LEU A 302 20.24 -6.60 -26.97
C LEU A 302 21.59 -5.92 -26.65
N ALA A 303 22.65 -6.25 -27.39
CA ALA A 303 23.98 -5.65 -27.26
C ALA A 303 24.24 -4.46 -28.20
N ASN A 304 23.25 -4.01 -28.98
CA ASN A 304 23.40 -2.99 -30.03
C ASN A 304 24.51 -3.31 -31.07
N VAL A 305 24.72 -4.60 -31.37
CA VAL A 305 25.62 -5.05 -32.45
C VAL A 305 24.77 -5.30 -33.70
N GLY A 306 25.15 -4.70 -34.83
CA GLY A 306 24.37 -4.81 -36.06
C GLY A 306 24.52 -6.17 -36.72
N LEU A 307 23.41 -6.83 -37.07
CA LEU A 307 23.44 -8.08 -37.83
C LEU A 307 23.40 -7.80 -39.35
N VAL A 308 24.31 -8.44 -40.09
CA VAL A 308 24.38 -8.43 -41.56
C VAL A 308 24.28 -9.86 -42.07
N ILE A 309 23.18 -10.16 -42.77
CA ILE A 309 22.96 -11.46 -43.42
C ILE A 309 23.42 -11.38 -44.87
N ILE A 310 24.42 -12.19 -45.22
CA ILE A 310 24.90 -12.39 -46.58
C ILE A 310 24.34 -13.70 -47.11
N GLU A 311 23.56 -13.62 -48.18
CA GLU A 311 22.95 -14.76 -48.86
C GLU A 311 23.91 -15.41 -49.86
N LYS A 312 23.66 -16.69 -50.18
CA LYS A 312 24.50 -17.48 -51.11
C LYS A 312 24.76 -16.82 -52.48
N ASP A 313 23.85 -15.94 -52.93
CA ASP A 313 23.82 -15.31 -54.25
C ASP A 313 24.18 -13.80 -54.21
N ASP A 314 24.50 -13.23 -53.04
CA ASP A 314 24.95 -11.83 -52.96
C ASP A 314 26.30 -11.66 -53.68
N GLY A 315 26.33 -10.74 -54.65
CA GLY A 315 27.58 -10.29 -55.26
C GLY A 315 28.36 -9.32 -54.36
N ARG A 316 29.57 -8.94 -54.80
CA ARG A 316 30.45 -8.03 -54.03
C ARG A 316 29.80 -6.67 -53.76
N ARG A 317 28.98 -6.17 -54.70
CA ARG A 317 28.32 -4.87 -54.58
C ARG A 317 27.19 -4.92 -53.55
N GLU A 318 26.47 -6.03 -53.53
CA GLU A 318 25.33 -6.32 -52.67
C GLU A 318 25.82 -6.50 -51.22
N VAL A 319 26.93 -7.26 -51.02
CA VAL A 319 27.66 -7.33 -49.75
C VAL A 319 28.11 -5.94 -49.28
N GLY A 320 28.73 -5.14 -50.16
CA GLY A 320 29.16 -3.78 -49.82
C GLY A 320 28.00 -2.88 -49.37
N ALA A 321 26.90 -2.86 -50.13
CA ALA A 321 25.71 -2.08 -49.80
C ALA A 321 25.05 -2.52 -48.49
N LYS A 322 24.98 -3.84 -48.21
CA LYS A 322 24.49 -4.37 -46.94
C LYS A 322 25.37 -3.95 -45.76
N LEU A 323 26.70 -4.00 -45.91
CA LEU A 323 27.65 -3.55 -44.90
C LEU A 323 27.54 -2.03 -44.65
N ASP A 324 27.49 -1.21 -45.70
CA ASP A 324 27.35 0.24 -45.58
C ASP A 324 26.02 0.65 -44.92
N ALA A 325 24.91 0.02 -45.30
CA ALA A 325 23.60 0.28 -44.70
C ALA A 325 23.50 -0.20 -43.23
N ALA A 326 24.31 -1.18 -42.81
CA ALA A 326 24.40 -1.58 -41.40
C ALA A 326 25.34 -0.67 -40.60
N TYR A 327 26.52 -0.36 -41.15
CA TYR A 327 27.50 0.53 -40.55
C TYR A 327 26.93 1.92 -40.27
N ALA A 328 26.24 2.53 -41.25
CA ALA A 328 25.61 3.84 -41.09
C ALA A 328 24.56 3.86 -39.97
N ARG A 329 23.84 2.76 -39.72
CA ARG A 329 22.87 2.66 -38.62
C ARG A 329 23.55 2.57 -37.24
N ILE A 330 24.68 1.86 -37.14
CA ILE A 330 25.44 1.74 -35.89
C ILE A 330 26.20 3.04 -35.58
N GLU A 331 26.78 3.71 -36.58
CA GLU A 331 27.41 5.01 -36.37
C GLU A 331 26.37 6.09 -36.01
N ALA A 332 25.17 6.06 -36.59
CA ALA A 332 24.07 6.94 -36.19
C ALA A 332 23.58 6.68 -34.76
N SER A 333 23.51 5.42 -34.30
CA SER A 333 23.14 5.14 -32.91
C SER A 333 24.26 5.51 -31.92
N ARG A 334 25.53 5.33 -32.32
CA ARG A 334 26.70 5.84 -31.57
C ARG A 334 26.71 7.36 -31.46
N ALA A 335 26.32 8.09 -32.51
CA ALA A 335 26.29 9.56 -32.53
C ALA A 335 25.19 10.20 -31.67
N GLY A 336 24.27 9.41 -31.08
CA GLY A 336 23.25 9.91 -30.16
C GLY A 336 23.79 10.45 -28.82
N PRO A 337 22.94 11.13 -28.01
CA PRO A 337 23.32 11.69 -26.71
C PRO A 337 23.95 10.66 -25.77
N LEU A 338 25.00 11.06 -25.05
CA LEU A 338 25.79 10.13 -24.20
C LEU A 338 24.95 9.43 -23.13
N GLU A 339 23.91 10.08 -22.61
CA GLU A 339 23.04 9.56 -21.54
C GLU A 339 22.30 8.26 -21.92
N ALA A 340 22.18 7.96 -23.22
CA ALA A 340 21.56 6.73 -23.72
C ALA A 340 22.56 5.59 -24.02
N ARG A 341 23.87 5.81 -23.84
CA ARG A 341 24.89 4.78 -24.10
C ARG A 341 25.03 3.86 -22.87
N PRO A 342 24.94 2.52 -23.02
CA PRO A 342 25.24 1.62 -21.92
C PRO A 342 26.72 1.77 -21.55
N VAL A 343 26.99 2.15 -20.30
CA VAL A 343 28.36 2.25 -19.78
C VAL A 343 28.94 0.83 -19.69
N PRO A 344 30.14 0.56 -20.24
CA PRO A 344 30.80 -0.72 -20.06
C PRO A 344 31.04 -1.00 -18.56
N GLY A 345 30.55 -2.14 -18.08
CA GLY A 345 30.96 -2.64 -16.77
C GLY A 345 32.41 -3.07 -16.80
N HIS A 346 33.19 -2.66 -15.79
CA HIS A 346 34.54 -3.15 -15.53
C HIS A 346 34.52 -4.39 -14.62
#